data_AF-A0A9E4A2R7-F1
#
_entry.id   AF-A0A9E4A2R7-F1
#
_cell.length_a   1.000
_cell.length_b   1.000
_cell.length_c   1.000
_cell.angle_alpha   90.00
_cell.angle_beta   90.00
_cell.angle_gamma   90.00
#
_symmetry.space_group_name_H-M   'P 1'
#
loop_
_entity.id
_entity.type
_entity.pdbx_description
1 polymer ?
#
loop_
_entity_poly.entity_id
_entity_poly.type
_entity_poly.pdbx_seq_one_letter_code
_entity_poly.pdbx_strand_id
1 'polypeptide(L)' 'MTTEQATTLKMTLESMFAHIEQKESIIEDLEQIERLQQEVRTTAPPQLRHYLERRSYTKALDFLTDDFTD' A
#
# COMPACT_ATOMS: atom_id res chain seq x y z
N MET A 1 -12.54 2.79 3.57
CA MET A 1 -11.74 2.26 2.47
C MET A 1 -12.51 1.09 1.93
N THR A 2 -12.65 0.96 0.62
CA THR A 2 -13.34 -0.21 0.03
C THR A 2 -12.38 -1.40 -0.03
N THR A 3 -12.92 -2.62 -0.16
CA THR A 3 -12.11 -3.83 -0.39
C THR A 3 -11.29 -3.70 -1.66
N GLU A 4 -11.85 -3.12 -2.73
CA GLU A 4 -11.13 -2.87 -3.99
C GLU A 4 -9.92 -1.95 -3.80
N GLN A 5 -10.06 -0.87 -3.03
CA GLN A 5 -8.96 0.03 -2.70
C GLN A 5 -7.88 -0.67 -1.86
N ALA A 6 -8.30 -1.51 -0.90
CA ALA A 6 -7.38 -2.29 -0.07
C ALA A 6 -6.58 -3.29 -0.92
N THR A 7 -7.26 -4.04 -1.79
CA THR A 7 -6.66 -5.01 -2.71
C THR A 7 -5.71 -4.32 -3.67
N THR A 8 -6.11 -3.19 -4.27
CA THR A 8 -5.25 -2.43 -5.19
C THR A 8 -3.98 -1.95 -4.49
N LEU A 9 -4.12 -1.36 -3.28
CA LEU A 9 -2.98 -0.90 -2.51
C LEU A 9 -2.04 -2.05 -2.12
N LYS A 10 -2.60 -3.20 -1.71
CA LYS A 10 -1.82 -4.41 -1.41
C LYS A 10 -1.02 -4.87 -2.64
N MET A 11 -1.68 -5.02 -3.79
CA MET A 11 -1.03 -5.44 -5.03
C MET A 11 0.05 -4.46 -5.48
N THR A 12 -0.16 -3.15 -5.34
CA THR A 12 0.86 -2.14 -5.67
C THR A 12 2.07 -2.24 -4.73
N LEU A 13 1.88 -2.49 -3.44
CA LEU A 13 2.98 -2.72 -2.50
C LEU A 13 3.76 -4.00 -2.83
N GLU A 14 3.07 -5.09 -3.14
CA GLU A 14 3.69 -6.35 -3.56
C GLU A 14 4.50 -6.19 -4.86
N SER A 15 3.92 -5.51 -5.87
CA SER A 15 4.59 -5.15 -7.13
C SER A 15 5.87 -4.36 -6.87
N MET A 16 5.78 -3.30 -6.06
CA MET A 16 6.93 -2.48 -5.69
C MET A 16 8.05 -3.33 -5.07
N PHE A 17 7.73 -4.21 -4.12
CA PHE A 17 8.75 -5.09 -3.51
C PHE A 17 9.36 -6.05 -4.52
N ALA A 18 8.56 -6.65 -5.42
CA ALA A 18 9.06 -7.51 -6.48
C ALA A 18 9.99 -6.76 -7.45
N HIS A 19 9.67 -5.51 -7.82
CA HIS A 19 10.55 -4.67 -8.64
C HIS A 19 11.85 -4.32 -7.91
N ILE A 20 11.82 -4.05 -6.60
CA ILE A 20 13.04 -3.84 -5.79
C ILE A 20 13.95 -5.07 -5.85
N GLU A 21 13.39 -6.27 -5.66
CA GLU A 21 14.14 -7.53 -5.72
C GLU A 21 14.77 -7.76 -7.10
N GLN A 22 14.07 -7.38 -8.16
CA GLN A 22 14.51 -7.48 -9.55
C GLN A 22 15.43 -6.34 -9.98
N LYS A 23 15.66 -5.33 -9.13
CA LYS A 23 16.41 -4.09 -9.42
C LYS A 23 15.81 -3.27 -10.56
N GLU A 24 14.49 -3.31 -10.67
CA GLU A 24 13.70 -2.54 -11.62
C GLU A 24 13.29 -1.18 -11.01
N SER A 25 12.81 -0.27 -11.86
CA SER A 25 12.33 1.04 -11.41
C SER A 25 11.02 0.90 -10.63
N ILE A 26 10.93 1.60 -9.50
CA ILE A 26 9.73 1.60 -8.63
C ILE A 26 8.99 2.95 -8.64
N ILE A 27 9.37 3.86 -9.54
CA ILE A 27 8.81 5.22 -9.56
C ILE A 27 7.30 5.19 -9.78
N GLU A 28 6.84 4.38 -10.74
CA GLU A 28 5.42 4.24 -11.05
C GLU A 28 4.63 3.61 -9.88
N ASP A 29 5.22 2.63 -9.19
CA ASP A 29 4.59 2.04 -8.00
C ASP A 29 4.45 3.08 -6.87
N LEU A 30 5.49 3.91 -6.65
CA LEU A 30 5.46 4.96 -5.63
C LEU A 30 4.41 6.04 -5.95
N GLU A 31 4.33 6.48 -7.21
CA GLU A 31 3.29 7.42 -7.65
C GLU A 31 1.89 6.84 -7.44
N GLN A 32 1.70 5.55 -7.73
CA GLN A 32 0.43 4.88 -7.51
C GLN A 32 0.09 4.75 -6.02
N ILE A 33 1.06 4.42 -5.16
CA ILE A 33 0.88 4.36 -3.70
C ILE A 33 0.49 5.75 -3.17
N GLU A 34 1.16 6.82 -3.61
CA GLU A 34 0.84 8.19 -3.17
C GLU A 34 -0.57 8.61 -3.60
N ARG A 35 -1.00 8.26 -4.82
CA ARG A 35 -2.39 8.49 -5.27
C ARG A 35 -3.40 7.74 -4.40
N LEU A 36 -3.22 6.43 -4.22
CA LEU A 36 -4.10 5.59 -3.42
C LEU A 36 -4.16 6.08 -1.96
N GLN A 37 -3.02 6.48 -1.39
CA GLN A 37 -2.95 7.04 -0.03
C GLN A 37 -3.85 8.27 0.12
N GLN A 38 -3.90 9.17 -0.87
CA GLN A 38 -4.79 10.34 -0.81
C GLN A 38 -6.26 9.93 -0.92
N GLU A 39 -6.58 8.99 -1.82
CA GLU A 39 -7.95 8.50 -2.00
C GLU A 39 -8.51 7.83 -0.75
N VAL A 40 -7.68 7.04 -0.04
CA VAL A 40 -8.13 6.32 1.16
C VAL A 40 -7.95 7.12 2.45
N ARG A 41 -7.32 8.31 2.44
CA ARG A 41 -6.88 9.04 3.65
C ARG A 41 -7.95 9.24 4.73
N THR A 42 -9.19 9.49 4.33
CA THR A 42 -10.31 9.76 5.25
C THR A 42 -11.06 8.50 5.67
N THR A 43 -10.85 7.38 4.97
CA THR A 43 -11.62 6.15 5.15
C THR A 43 -10.76 4.94 5.51
N ALA A 44 -9.44 5.04 5.44
CA ALA A 44 -8.50 4.00 5.85
C ALA A 44 -8.42 3.88 7.38
N PRO A 45 -8.17 2.67 7.91
CA PRO A 45 -7.86 2.49 9.32
C PRO A 45 -6.72 3.41 9.77
N PRO A 46 -6.79 4.03 10.97
CA PRO A 46 -5.77 4.96 11.45
C PRO A 46 -4.35 4.38 11.44
N GLN A 47 -4.21 3.09 11.72
CA GLN A 47 -2.94 2.37 11.73
C GLN A 47 -2.33 2.24 10.32
N LEU A 48 -3.12 1.81 9.33
CA LEU A 48 -2.70 1.78 7.93
C LEU A 48 -2.28 3.17 7.44
N ARG A 49 -3.08 4.20 7.74
CA ARG A 49 -2.75 5.58 7.39
C ARG A 49 -1.41 6.02 7.98
N HIS A 50 -1.16 5.69 9.25
CA HIS A 50 0.11 5.99 9.91
C HIS A 50 1.30 5.32 9.20
N TYR A 51 1.17 4.07 8.78
CA TYR A 51 2.24 3.37 8.05
C TYR A 51 2.52 4.02 6.69
N LEU A 52 1.48 4.36 5.93
CA LEU A 52 1.61 5.03 4.63
C LEU A 52 2.26 6.41 4.77
N GLU A 53 1.85 7.23 5.75
CA GLU A 53 2.42 8.56 6.02
C GLU A 53 3.91 8.50 6.39
N ARG A 54 4.33 7.43 7.06
CA ARG A 54 5.74 7.19 7.42
C ARG A 54 6.53 6.43 6.37
N ARG A 55 5.92 6.11 5.22
CA ARG A 55 6.49 5.25 4.17
C ARG A 55 7.00 3.91 4.72
N SER A 56 6.32 3.39 5.75
CA SER A 56 6.59 2.07 6.31
C SER A 56 5.84 1.01 5.51
N TYR A 57 6.22 0.85 4.24
CA TYR A 57 5.50 0.03 3.27
C TYR A 57 5.43 -1.45 3.64
N THR A 58 6.46 -1.98 4.32
CA THR A 58 6.41 -3.34 4.86
C THR A 58 5.29 -3.47 5.90
N LYS A 59 5.15 -2.50 6.82
CA LYS A 59 4.08 -2.51 7.83
C LYS A 59 2.70 -2.26 7.24
N ALA A 60 2.61 -1.45 6.19
CA ALA A 60 1.37 -1.28 5.45
C ALA A 60 0.96 -2.60 4.77
N LEU A 61 1.90 -3.32 4.16
CA LEU A 61 1.64 -4.62 3.53
C LEU A 61 1.27 -5.71 4.55
N ASP A 62 1.99 -5.79 5.67
CA ASP A 62 1.67 -6.69 6.80
C ASP A 62 0.21 -6.46 7.23
N PHE A 63 -0.15 -5.21 7.51
CA PHE A 63 -1.51 -4.82 7.92
C PHE A 63 -2.58 -5.22 6.89
N LEU A 64 -2.32 -5.00 5.60
CA LEU A 64 -3.25 -5.36 4.52
C LEU A 64 -3.33 -6.87 4.26
N THR A 65 -2.36 -7.64 4.73
CA THR A 65 -2.35 -9.11 4.59
C THR A 65 -3.10 -9.76 5.74
N ASP A 66 -2.95 -9.23 6.95
CA ASP A 66 -3.56 -9.80 8.15
C ASP A 66 -5.04 -9.40 8.30
N ASP A 67 -5.42 -8.15 8.00
CA ASP A 67 -6.76 -7.62 8.32
C ASP A 67 -7.76 -7.60 7.14
N PHE A 68 -7.31 -7.80 5.88
CA PHE A 68 -8.16 -7.71 4.68
C PHE A 68 -8.33 -9.03 3.92
N THR A 69 -7.84 -10.14 4.47
CA THR A 69 -7.99 -11.48 3.90
C THR A 69 -8.88 -12.33 4.82
N ASP A 70 -10.17 -11.99 4.89
CA ASP A 70 -11.25 -12.83 5.44
C ASP A 70 -12.52 -12.66 4.56
#